data_AF-A0A420IAE7-F1
#
_entry.id   AF-A0A420IAE7-F1
#
_cell.length_a   1.000
_cell.length_b   1.000
_cell.length_c   1.000
_cell.angle_alpha   90.00
_cell.angle_beta   90.00
_cell.angle_gamma   90.00
#
_symmetry.space_group_name_H-M   'P 1'
#
loop_
_entity.id
_entity.type
_entity.pdbx_description
1 polymer ?
#
loop_
_entity_poly.entity_id
_entity_poly.type
_entity_poly.pdbx_seq_one_letter_code
_entity_poly.pdbx_strand_id
1 'polypeptide(L)'
;MAEDKSQSQAFTRVTNNNFDPIELGWDSCDFKPTTATKAELLAYLEWRINEYKQKHYSGYIMWETLYEDFENWTADSLLKAGRDLCRELREVLIQRGVKVEENSRIAISERIYKAITTEYTQYLVPQVPTENIEEFSGK
;
A
#
# COMPACT_ATOMS: atom_id res chain seq x y z
N MET A 1 36.84 8.89 -29.55
CA MET A 1 35.45 9.40 -29.71
C MET A 1 34.59 8.62 -28.74
N ALA A 2 33.85 9.36 -27.90
CA ALA A 2 33.41 8.94 -26.59
C ALA A 2 32.26 7.90 -26.59
N GLU A 3 32.33 6.96 -25.65
CA GLU A 3 31.25 6.06 -25.25
C GLU A 3 30.18 6.84 -24.46
N ASP A 4 28.95 6.83 -24.97
CA ASP A 4 27.76 7.34 -24.29
C ASP A 4 27.30 6.32 -23.24
N LYS A 5 27.68 6.56 -21.97
CA LYS A 5 27.10 5.86 -20.82
C LYS A 5 25.94 6.71 -20.32
N SER A 6 24.74 6.36 -20.77
CA SER A 6 23.47 6.82 -20.20
C SER A 6 23.45 6.55 -18.69
N GLN A 7 23.71 7.60 -17.91
CA GLN A 7 23.63 7.56 -16.45
C GLN A 7 22.17 7.72 -16.04
N SER A 8 21.54 6.60 -15.68
CA SER A 8 20.33 6.59 -14.87
C SER A 8 20.56 7.42 -13.61
N GLN A 9 19.85 8.53 -13.49
CA GLN A 9 19.84 9.35 -12.27
C GLN A 9 19.19 8.53 -11.15
N ALA A 10 20.03 7.87 -10.35
CA ALA A 10 19.61 7.39 -9.04
C ALA A 10 19.30 8.62 -8.18
N PHE A 11 18.04 8.78 -7.80
CA PHE A 11 17.63 9.76 -6.80
C PHE A 11 18.31 9.39 -5.47
N THR A 12 19.44 10.00 -5.16
CA THR A 12 20.04 9.95 -3.82
C THR A 12 19.17 10.80 -2.90
N ARG A 13 18.10 10.21 -2.38
CA ARG A 13 17.34 10.80 -1.28
C ARG A 13 18.20 10.68 -0.03
N VAL A 14 18.65 11.83 0.48
CA VAL A 14 19.37 11.94 1.74
C VAL A 14 18.47 11.42 2.86
N THR A 15 18.69 10.19 3.29
CA THR A 15 18.08 9.61 4.49
C THR A 15 18.91 10.02 5.71
N ASN A 16 18.84 11.31 6.07
CA ASN A 16 19.21 11.72 7.41
C ASN A 16 17.98 11.53 8.28
N ASN A 17 17.80 10.32 8.80
CA ASN A 17 16.99 10.01 9.97
C ASN A 17 17.16 8.53 10.31
N ASN A 18 18.00 8.28 11.32
CA ASN A 18 18.15 6.99 11.98
C ASN A 18 16.88 6.71 12.81
N PHE A 19 15.74 6.53 12.15
CA PHE A 19 14.54 5.99 12.78
C PHE A 19 14.57 4.49 12.56
N ASP A 20 15.11 3.75 13.53
CA ASP A 20 15.05 2.30 13.55
C ASP A 20 13.62 1.88 13.92
N PRO A 21 12.84 1.26 13.02
CA PRO A 21 11.44 0.86 13.29
C PRO A 21 11.32 -0.13 14.45
N ILE A 22 12.40 -0.89 14.71
CA ILE A 22 12.52 -1.83 15.82
C ILE A 22 12.60 -1.09 17.17
N GLU A 23 13.28 0.06 17.23
CA GLU A 23 13.34 0.89 18.45
C GLU A 23 12.02 1.59 18.76
N LEU A 24 11.17 1.78 17.75
CA LEU A 24 9.84 2.39 17.91
C LEU A 24 8.75 1.40 18.36
N GLY A 25 9.05 0.10 18.40
CA GLY A 25 8.12 -0.93 18.88
C GLY A 25 6.83 -1.03 18.06
N TRP A 26 6.86 -0.65 16.77
CA TRP A 26 5.67 -0.65 15.93
C TRP A 26 5.30 -2.07 15.48
N ASP A 27 4.34 -2.67 16.16
CA ASP A 27 3.46 -3.65 15.52
C ASP A 27 2.47 -2.91 14.59
N SER A 28 2.11 -3.48 13.44
CA SER A 28 1.22 -2.85 12.44
C SER A 28 -0.04 -2.27 13.08
N CYS A 29 -0.58 -3.00 14.05
CA CYS A 29 -1.86 -2.74 14.70
C CYS A 29 -1.85 -1.53 15.65
N ASP A 30 -0.68 -1.09 16.15
CA ASP A 30 -0.61 -0.03 17.17
C ASP A 30 -0.33 1.37 16.58
N PHE A 31 0.07 1.45 15.31
CA PHE A 31 0.38 2.74 14.68
C PHE A 31 -0.89 3.55 14.37
N LYS A 32 -0.94 4.80 14.86
CA LYS A 32 -2.09 5.71 14.71
C LYS A 32 -1.78 6.85 13.74
N PRO A 33 -1.99 6.66 12.42
CA PRO A 33 -1.59 7.62 11.39
C PRO A 33 -2.36 8.94 11.46
N THR A 34 -3.58 8.95 12.00
CA THR A 34 -4.42 10.16 12.11
C THR A 34 -3.88 11.17 13.12
N THR A 35 -3.18 10.69 14.16
CA THR A 35 -2.56 11.54 15.20
C THR A 35 -1.05 11.69 15.03
N ALA A 36 -0.43 10.87 14.18
CA ALA A 36 1.00 10.87 13.96
C ALA A 36 1.52 12.19 13.34
N THR A 37 2.74 12.53 13.69
CA THR A 37 3.50 13.62 13.07
C THR A 37 3.87 13.24 11.63
N LYS A 38 4.26 14.25 10.84
CA LYS A 38 4.72 14.01 9.46
C LYS A 38 5.95 13.09 9.41
N ALA A 39 6.88 13.24 10.35
CA ALA A 39 8.10 12.44 10.39
C ALA A 39 7.80 10.96 10.66
N GLU A 40 6.89 10.68 11.60
CA GLU A 40 6.45 9.31 11.92
C GLU A 40 5.73 8.67 10.73
N LEU A 41 4.83 9.40 10.07
CA LEU A 41 4.13 8.91 8.87
C LEU A 41 5.10 8.57 7.74
N LEU A 42 6.10 9.41 7.53
CA LEU A 42 7.14 9.22 6.54
C LEU A 42 7.97 7.96 6.85
N ALA A 43 8.44 7.83 8.09
CA ALA A 43 9.25 6.70 8.53
C ALA A 43 8.48 5.38 8.43
N TYR A 44 7.21 5.36 8.85
CA TYR A 44 6.36 4.18 8.76
C TYR A 44 6.19 3.71 7.32
N LEU A 45 5.86 4.65 6.41
CA LEU A 45 5.68 4.32 5.00
C LEU A 45 6.96 3.84 4.33
N GLU A 46 8.11 4.46 4.63
CA GLU A 46 9.41 4.02 4.12
C GLU A 46 9.70 2.57 4.55
N TRP A 47 9.49 2.28 5.83
CA TRP A 47 9.67 0.94 6.35
C TRP A 47 8.74 -0.07 5.68
N ARG A 48 7.44 0.22 5.57
CA ARG A 48 6.47 -0.70 4.95
C ARG A 48 6.72 -0.93 3.46
N ILE A 49 7.04 0.12 2.71
CA ILE A 49 7.42 -0.01 1.30
C ILE A 49 8.64 -0.91 1.15
N ASN A 50 9.64 -0.76 2.02
CA ASN A 50 10.82 -1.61 2.02
C ASN A 50 10.47 -3.07 2.36
N GLU A 51 9.64 -3.31 3.37
CA GLU A 51 9.15 -4.65 3.72
C GLU A 51 8.44 -5.32 2.53
N TYR A 52 7.53 -4.61 1.85
CA TYR A 52 6.83 -5.13 0.68
C TYR A 52 7.73 -5.38 -0.52
N LYS A 53 8.87 -4.68 -0.64
CA LYS A 53 9.86 -4.96 -1.67
C LYS A 53 10.64 -6.24 -1.38
N GLN A 54 10.99 -6.48 -0.11
CA GLN A 54 11.79 -7.63 0.30
C GLN A 54 10.98 -8.92 0.40
N LYS A 55 9.73 -8.83 0.87
CA LYS A 55 8.88 -9.99 1.10
C LYS A 55 8.05 -10.34 -0.13
N HIS A 56 7.95 -11.64 -0.41
CA HIS A 56 7.13 -12.18 -1.50
C HIS A 56 5.73 -12.54 -1.01
N TYR A 57 5.00 -11.54 -0.53
CA TYR A 57 3.57 -11.72 -0.26
C TYR A 57 2.80 -11.87 -1.57
N SER A 58 1.83 -12.78 -1.61
CA SER A 58 0.98 -13.00 -2.78
C SER A 58 -0.42 -13.45 -2.38
N GLY A 59 -1.42 -13.13 -3.20
CA GLY A 59 -2.80 -13.57 -2.98
C GLY A 59 -3.35 -13.05 -1.67
N TYR A 60 -4.10 -13.89 -0.96
CA TYR A 60 -4.78 -13.53 0.29
C TYR A 60 -3.85 -12.94 1.36
N ILE A 61 -2.64 -13.49 1.53
CA ILE A 61 -1.68 -13.03 2.56
C ILE A 61 -1.23 -11.58 2.28
N MET A 62 -1.03 -11.21 1.01
CA MET A 62 -0.69 -9.83 0.64
C MET A 62 -1.80 -8.87 1.04
N TRP A 63 -3.04 -9.28 0.83
CA TRP A 63 -4.20 -8.45 1.13
C TRP A 63 -4.43 -8.24 2.62
N GLU A 64 -4.35 -9.31 3.39
CA GLU A 64 -4.51 -9.27 4.84
C GLU A 64 -3.46 -8.34 5.47
N THR A 65 -2.18 -8.52 5.13
CA THR A 65 -1.10 -7.65 5.60
C THR A 65 -1.30 -6.19 5.18
N LEU A 66 -1.71 -5.95 3.92
CA LEU A 66 -1.96 -4.61 3.43
C LEU A 66 -3.15 -3.94 4.12
N TYR A 67 -4.21 -4.68 4.44
CA TYR A 67 -5.32 -4.12 5.19
C TYR A 67 -4.89 -3.79 6.62
N GLU A 68 -4.24 -4.71 7.33
CA GLU A 68 -3.77 -4.50 8.70
C GLU A 68 -2.83 -3.28 8.80
N ASP A 69 -1.91 -3.13 7.84
CA ASP A 69 -0.96 -2.02 7.81
C ASP A 69 -1.64 -0.65 7.57
N PHE A 70 -2.78 -0.65 6.88
CA PHE A 70 -3.44 0.57 6.40
C PHE A 70 -4.87 0.79 6.92
N GLU A 71 -5.39 -0.04 7.82
CA GLU A 71 -6.76 0.03 8.35
C GLU A 71 -7.09 1.42 8.91
N ASN A 72 -6.16 1.99 9.68
CA ASN A 72 -6.34 3.29 10.33
C ASN A 72 -5.91 4.49 9.46
N TRP A 73 -5.39 4.25 8.24
CA TRP A 73 -4.89 5.30 7.37
C TRP A 73 -6.02 6.01 6.63
N THR A 74 -5.78 7.27 6.28
CA THR A 74 -6.67 8.09 5.45
C THR A 74 -5.90 8.65 4.25
N ALA A 75 -6.63 9.16 3.27
CA ALA A 75 -6.01 9.89 2.16
C ALA A 75 -5.18 11.10 2.66
N ASP A 76 -5.60 11.75 3.75
CA ASP A 76 -4.87 12.86 4.37
C ASP A 76 -3.57 12.41 5.05
N SER A 77 -3.56 11.28 5.76
CA SER A 77 -2.33 10.77 6.39
C SER A 77 -1.31 10.33 5.33
N LEU A 78 -1.76 9.71 4.24
CA LEU A 78 -0.93 9.39 3.07
C LEU A 78 -0.37 10.67 2.42
N LEU A 79 -1.22 11.68 2.20
CA LEU A 79 -0.80 12.96 1.61
C LEU A 79 0.24 13.66 2.49
N LYS A 80 0.03 13.65 3.81
CA LYS A 80 0.92 14.24 4.81
C LYS A 80 2.30 13.56 4.81
N ALA A 81 2.34 12.24 4.66
CA ALA A 81 3.60 11.50 4.58
C ALA A 81 4.47 11.90 3.39
N GLY A 82 3.85 12.15 2.23
CA GLY A 82 4.51 12.75 1.09
C GLY A 82 4.16 12.12 -0.25
N ARG A 83 4.15 12.96 -1.28
CA ARG A 83 3.77 12.57 -2.64
C ARG A 83 4.69 11.51 -3.26
N ASP A 84 6.00 11.62 -3.01
CA ASP A 84 6.96 10.69 -3.60
C ASP A 84 6.85 9.29 -2.98
N LEU A 85 6.63 9.20 -1.66
CA LEU A 85 6.33 7.91 -1.01
C LEU A 85 5.00 7.33 -1.48
N CYS A 86 3.98 8.16 -1.72
CA CYS A 86 2.75 7.66 -2.35
C CYS A 86 3.02 7.09 -3.75
N ARG A 87 3.90 7.71 -4.55
CA ARG A 87 4.25 7.18 -5.88
C ARG A 87 4.93 5.82 -5.77
N GLU A 88 5.89 5.71 -4.87
CA GLU A 88 6.62 4.47 -4.62
C GLU A 88 5.70 3.36 -4.07
N LEU A 89 4.84 3.68 -3.11
CA LEU A 89 3.83 2.76 -2.61
C LEU A 89 2.92 2.28 -3.74
N ARG A 90 2.39 3.19 -4.58
CA ARG A 90 1.55 2.82 -5.73
C ARG A 90 2.27 1.83 -6.65
N GLU A 91 3.54 2.05 -6.95
CA GLU A 91 4.31 1.15 -7.83
C GLU A 91 4.44 -0.24 -7.22
N VAL A 92 4.78 -0.33 -5.93
CA VAL A 92 4.85 -1.60 -5.21
C VAL A 92 3.48 -2.31 -5.21
N LEU A 93 2.40 -1.58 -4.92
CA LEU A 93 1.05 -2.11 -4.95
C LEU A 93 0.69 -2.72 -6.32
N ILE A 94 0.95 -1.99 -7.41
CA ILE A 94 0.68 -2.47 -8.77
C ILE A 94 1.54 -3.70 -9.11
N GLN A 95 2.83 -3.70 -8.76
CA GLN A 95 3.72 -4.86 -8.97
C GLN A 95 3.24 -6.12 -8.24
N ARG A 96 2.49 -5.95 -7.14
CA ARG A 96 1.91 -7.03 -6.35
C ARG A 96 0.48 -7.40 -6.77
N GLY A 97 -0.04 -6.78 -7.83
CA GLY A 97 -1.37 -7.10 -8.39
C GLY A 97 -2.52 -6.25 -7.85
N VAL A 98 -2.23 -5.23 -7.02
CA VAL A 98 -3.24 -4.32 -6.51
C VAL A 98 -3.64 -3.30 -7.57
N LYS A 99 -4.94 -3.18 -7.86
CA LYS A 99 -5.41 -2.26 -8.90
C LYS A 99 -5.57 -0.84 -8.35
N VAL A 100 -4.63 0.04 -8.71
CA VAL A 100 -4.70 1.47 -8.36
C VAL A 100 -5.12 2.31 -9.57
N GLU A 101 -6.14 3.16 -9.40
CA GLU A 101 -6.67 4.03 -10.47
C GLU A 101 -5.58 4.92 -11.11
N GLU A 102 -5.61 5.10 -12.43
CA GLU A 102 -4.61 5.92 -13.15
C GLU A 102 -5.03 7.38 -13.30
N ASN A 103 -6.29 7.71 -13.03
CA ASN A 103 -6.88 9.03 -13.20
C ASN A 103 -6.08 10.12 -12.46
N SER A 104 -5.35 10.92 -13.23
CA SER A 104 -4.46 11.95 -12.70
C SER A 104 -5.19 13.15 -12.10
N ARG A 105 -6.52 13.27 -12.31
CA ARG A 105 -7.36 14.30 -11.69
C ARG A 105 -7.60 14.04 -10.20
N ILE A 106 -7.40 12.80 -9.76
CA ILE A 106 -7.55 12.40 -8.36
C ILE A 106 -6.16 12.35 -7.72
N ALA A 107 -6.05 12.86 -6.50
CA ALA A 107 -4.80 12.81 -5.75
C ALA A 107 -4.29 11.35 -5.63
N ILE A 108 -2.98 11.16 -5.70
CA ILE A 108 -2.40 9.81 -5.61
C ILE A 108 -2.69 9.14 -4.26
N SER A 109 -2.71 9.92 -3.18
CA SER A 109 -3.07 9.46 -1.85
C SER A 109 -4.51 8.93 -1.80
N GLU A 110 -5.46 9.65 -2.40
CA GLU A 110 -6.85 9.21 -2.51
C GLU A 110 -7.00 7.93 -3.34
N ARG A 111 -6.25 7.82 -4.45
CA ARG A 111 -6.29 6.63 -5.30
C ARG A 111 -5.75 5.40 -4.60
N ILE A 112 -4.67 5.54 -3.85
CA ILE A 112 -4.11 4.47 -3.02
C ILE A 112 -5.10 4.07 -1.93
N TYR A 113 -5.62 5.05 -1.18
CA TYR A 113 -6.60 4.79 -0.13
C TYR A 113 -7.83 4.04 -0.66
N LYS A 114 -8.37 4.46 -1.81
CA LYS A 114 -9.47 3.76 -2.48
C LYS A 114 -9.09 2.35 -2.90
N ALA A 115 -7.89 2.13 -3.43
CA ALA A 115 -7.44 0.80 -3.82
C ALA A 115 -7.40 -0.15 -2.62
N ILE A 116 -6.77 0.26 -1.52
CA ILE A 116 -6.67 -0.52 -0.28
C ILE A 116 -8.06 -0.88 0.26
N THR A 117 -8.97 0.09 0.35
CA THR A 117 -10.33 -0.11 0.87
C THR A 117 -11.27 -0.88 -0.06
N THR A 118 -11.12 -0.72 -1.38
CA THR A 118 -11.93 -1.44 -2.37
C THR A 118 -11.58 -2.91 -2.40
N GLU A 119 -10.30 -3.24 -2.37
CA GLU A 119 -9.81 -4.63 -2.37
C GLU A 119 -10.31 -5.35 -1.11
N TYR A 120 -10.23 -4.70 0.07
CA TYR A 120 -10.82 -5.22 1.31
C TYR A 120 -12.30 -5.59 1.16
N THR A 121 -13.10 -4.72 0.54
CA THR A 121 -14.53 -4.95 0.33
C THR A 121 -14.81 -6.13 -0.61
N GLN A 122 -13.98 -6.33 -1.64
CA GLN A 122 -14.16 -7.42 -2.62
C GLN A 122 -13.86 -8.81 -2.05
N TYR A 123 -12.97 -8.89 -1.04
CA TYR A 123 -12.63 -10.17 -0.39
C TYR A 123 -13.51 -10.49 0.84
N LEU A 124 -14.11 -9.48 1.50
CA LEU A 124 -15.03 -9.68 2.62
C LEU A 124 -16.44 -10.10 2.22
N VAL A 125 -16.88 -9.73 1.01
CA VAL A 125 -18.12 -10.32 0.49
C VAL A 125 -17.82 -11.80 0.30
N PRO A 126 -18.50 -12.72 1.02
CA PRO A 126 -18.27 -14.14 0.78
C PRO A 126 -18.44 -14.37 -0.72
N GLN A 127 -17.44 -15.00 -1.33
CA GLN A 127 -17.59 -15.63 -2.64
C GLN A 127 -18.65 -16.70 -2.45
N VAL A 128 -19.94 -16.31 -2.35
CA VAL A 128 -21.04 -17.25 -2.26
C VAL A 128 -20.91 -18.05 -3.54
N PRO A 129 -20.55 -19.34 -3.47
CA PRO A 129 -20.54 -20.15 -4.66
C PRO A 129 -21.96 -20.03 -5.20
N THR A 130 -22.11 -19.59 -6.44
CA THR A 130 -23.39 -19.74 -7.13
C THR A 130 -23.52 -21.23 -7.45
N GLU A 131 -23.61 -22.06 -6.41
CA GLU A 131 -23.99 -23.45 -6.54
C GLU A 131 -25.45 -23.43 -6.98
N ASN A 132 -25.62 -23.66 -8.28
CA ASN A 132 -26.73 -24.36 -8.92
C ASN A 132 -28.00 -24.39 -8.08
N ILE A 133 -28.85 -23.37 -8.27
CA ILE A 133 -30.29 -23.57 -8.08
C ILE A 133 -30.72 -24.48 -9.25
N GLU A 134 -30.40 -25.78 -9.16
CA GLU A 134 -31.18 -26.79 -9.86
C GLU A 134 -32.56 -26.75 -9.22
N GLU A 135 -33.47 -26.15 -9.97
CA GLU A 135 -34.90 -26.14 -9.80
C GLU A 135 -35.41 -27.58 -9.59
N PHE A 136 -35.36 -28.07 -8.35
CA PHE A 136 -36.18 -29.20 -7.94
C PHE A 136 -37.62 -28.70 -7.82
N SER A 137 -38.26 -28.53 -8.98
CA SER A 137 -39.71 -28.52 -9.10
C SER A 137 -40.21 -29.91 -8.71
N GLY A 138 -40.48 -30.10 -7.42
CA GLY A 138 -41.15 -31.27 -6.89
C GLY A 138 -42.49 -31.49 -7.60
N LYS A 139 -42.68 -32.71 -8.11
CA LYS A 139 -43.96 -33.26 -8.54
C LYS A 139 -44.80 -33.68 -7.34
#